data_AF-A0A7S1VZV8-F1
#
_entry.id   AF-A0A7S1VZV8-F1
#
_cell.length_a   1.000
_cell.length_b   1.000
_cell.length_c   1.000
_cell.angle_alpha   90.00
_cell.angle_beta   90.00
_cell.angle_gamma   90.00
#
_symmetry.space_group_name_H-M   'P 1'
#
loop_
_entity.id
_entity.type
_entity.pdbx_description
1 polymer ?
#
loop_
_entity_poly.entity_id
_entity_poly.type
_entity_poly.pdbx_seq_one_letter_code
_entity_poly.pdbx_strand_id
1 'polypeptide(L)'
;IRAVTSLDPMPTLPPQICCPNSFAMAELTSVAGMTLENGVKSGAAHASLIPTVTIFDPSLTSGLPDWVRFGTALRCVEHAVGSATHPRATDEIRNLALQGLKMVRSGLDVMVANPTSTEAALDVYTGGWCAVRALNTNGCYPALGHLIENMYSAK
;
A
#
# COMPACT_ATOMS: atom_id res chain seq x y z
N ILE A 1 -11.75 11.75 -9.01
CA ILE A 1 -10.41 11.41 -9.52
C ILE A 1 -10.57 10.73 -10.87
N ARG A 2 -9.99 11.27 -11.95
CA ARG A 2 -9.87 10.48 -13.19
C ARG A 2 -8.87 9.38 -12.86
N ALA A 3 -9.33 8.14 -12.71
CA ALA A 3 -8.44 7.00 -12.59
C ALA A 3 -7.50 7.05 -13.80
N VAL A 4 -6.23 7.32 -13.55
CA VAL A 4 -5.25 7.55 -14.61
C VAL A 4 -4.87 6.20 -15.18
N THR A 5 -5.67 5.72 -16.13
CA THR A 5 -5.37 4.52 -16.88
C THR A 5 -4.41 4.81 -18.05
N SER A 6 -4.15 6.08 -18.39
CA SER A 6 -3.34 6.43 -19.57
C SER A 6 -2.89 7.90 -19.74
N LEU A 7 -2.81 8.75 -18.70
CA LEU A 7 -2.37 10.14 -18.90
C LEU A 7 -0.87 10.29 -18.63
N ASP A 8 -0.17 10.61 -19.73
CA ASP A 8 1.24 10.92 -19.91
C ASP A 8 2.18 9.76 -19.58
N PRO A 9 2.78 9.07 -20.58
CA PRO A 9 3.84 8.12 -20.30
C PRO A 9 5.03 8.95 -19.85
N MET A 10 5.08 9.24 -18.53
CA MET A 10 6.29 9.65 -17.86
C MET A 10 7.42 8.76 -18.40
N PRO A 11 8.59 9.34 -18.76
CA PRO A 11 9.68 8.54 -19.29
C PRO A 11 10.04 7.43 -18.31
N THR A 12 10.54 6.32 -18.83
CA THR A 12 11.09 5.25 -18.00
C THR A 12 12.08 5.83 -17.00
N LEU A 13 11.77 5.64 -15.72
CA LEU A 13 12.63 6.08 -14.64
C LEU A 13 13.85 5.15 -14.54
N PRO A 14 15.02 5.67 -14.13
CA PRO A 14 16.17 4.83 -13.83
C PRO A 14 15.84 3.86 -12.68
N PRO A 15 16.62 2.77 -12.50
CA PRO A 15 16.46 1.88 -11.35
C PRO A 15 16.41 2.65 -10.03
N GLN A 16 15.45 2.30 -9.18
CA GLN A 16 15.21 2.98 -7.90
C GLN A 16 15.37 1.99 -6.74
N ILE A 17 15.87 2.52 -5.62
CA ILE A 17 15.88 1.83 -4.32
C ILE A 17 14.96 2.62 -3.39
N CYS A 18 13.99 1.95 -2.78
CA CYS A 18 13.07 2.55 -1.82
C CYS A 18 13.26 1.93 -0.44
N CYS A 19 13.30 2.77 0.59
CA CYS A 19 13.33 2.37 2.00
C CYS A 19 12.15 3.05 2.71
N PRO A 20 10.94 2.47 2.66
CA PRO A 20 9.77 3.07 3.30
C PRO A 20 9.95 3.14 4.82
N ASN A 21 9.45 4.22 5.40
CA ASN A 21 9.48 4.49 6.83
C ASN A 21 8.06 4.54 7.43
N SER A 22 7.08 3.95 6.74
CA SER A 22 5.68 3.84 7.15
C SER A 22 5.04 2.61 6.49
N PHE A 23 3.84 2.24 6.92
CA PHE A 23 3.17 1.02 6.47
C PHE A 23 2.20 1.27 5.29
N ALA A 24 2.43 2.31 4.50
CA ALA A 24 1.51 2.73 3.44
C ALA A 24 1.54 1.83 2.19
N MET A 25 2.65 1.12 1.96
CA MET A 25 2.85 0.14 0.89
C MET A 25 2.75 0.67 -0.55
N ALA A 26 2.89 1.99 -0.72
CA ALA A 26 2.81 2.64 -2.03
C ALA A 26 3.95 2.23 -2.98
N GLU A 27 5.12 1.93 -2.41
CA GLU A 27 6.33 1.50 -3.10
C GLU A 27 6.20 0.16 -3.82
N LEU A 28 5.09 -0.55 -3.62
CA LEU A 28 4.80 -1.81 -4.32
C LEU A 28 3.79 -1.62 -5.47
N THR A 29 3.48 -0.38 -5.85
CA THR A 29 2.45 -0.05 -6.86
C THR A 29 3.03 0.75 -8.03
N SER A 30 2.43 0.61 -9.21
CA SER A 30 2.82 1.35 -10.42
C SER A 30 2.09 2.68 -10.57
N VAL A 31 1.58 3.25 -9.48
CA VAL A 31 0.76 4.47 -9.47
C VAL A 31 1.35 5.48 -8.49
N ALA A 32 1.48 6.72 -8.92
CA ALA A 32 1.89 7.84 -8.07
C ALA A 32 0.74 8.85 -7.99
N GLY A 33 0.33 9.22 -6.77
CA GLY A 33 -0.59 10.33 -6.55
C GLY A 33 0.14 11.67 -6.52
N MET A 34 -0.46 12.71 -7.09
CA MET A 34 0.10 14.07 -7.08
C MET A 34 -1.02 15.10 -6.99
N THR A 35 -0.74 16.27 -6.43
CA THR A 35 -1.65 17.41 -6.47
C THR A 35 -1.13 18.41 -7.50
N LEU A 36 -1.95 18.76 -8.47
CA LEU A 36 -1.61 19.75 -9.50
C LEU A 36 -1.62 21.16 -8.91
N GLU A 37 -0.99 22.13 -9.59
CA GLU A 37 -0.91 23.52 -9.15
C GLU A 37 -2.28 24.17 -8.91
N ASN A 38 -3.32 23.70 -9.61
CA ASN A 38 -4.70 24.14 -9.42
C ASN A 38 -5.42 23.48 -8.23
N GLY A 39 -4.70 22.77 -7.36
CA GLY A 39 -5.23 22.10 -6.17
C GLY A 39 -5.93 20.76 -6.45
N VAL A 40 -5.96 20.29 -7.70
CA VAL A 40 -6.65 19.04 -8.05
C VAL A 40 -5.75 17.83 -7.81
N LYS A 41 -6.23 16.86 -7.02
CA LYS A 41 -5.59 15.53 -6.89
C LYS A 41 -5.68 14.77 -8.22
N SER A 42 -4.52 14.42 -8.74
CA SER A 42 -4.29 13.64 -9.96
C SER A 42 -3.36 12.46 -9.66
N GLY A 43 -2.92 11.75 -10.68
CA GLY A 43 -1.89 10.74 -10.56
C GLY A 43 -1.17 10.47 -11.87
N ALA A 44 -0.14 9.62 -11.80
CA ALA A 44 0.56 9.05 -12.93
C ALA A 44 0.62 7.53 -12.75
N ALA A 45 0.69 6.80 -13.86
CA ALA A 45 0.86 5.35 -13.84
C ALA A 45 1.95 4.94 -14.82
N HIS A 46 2.97 4.23 -14.33
CA HIS A 46 4.08 3.73 -15.15
C HIS A 46 4.73 2.53 -14.46
N ALA A 47 5.15 1.51 -15.22
CA ALA A 47 5.73 0.30 -14.66
C ALA A 47 7.02 0.57 -13.87
N SER A 48 7.81 1.56 -14.29
CA SER A 48 9.05 1.97 -13.60
C SER A 48 8.82 2.78 -12.32
N LEU A 49 7.57 2.99 -11.89
CA LEU A 49 7.27 3.55 -10.57
C LEU A 49 7.43 2.50 -9.45
N ILE A 50 7.36 1.22 -9.79
CA ILE A 50 7.74 0.15 -8.85
C ILE A 50 9.28 0.16 -8.77
N PRO A 51 9.87 0.40 -7.57
CA PRO A 51 11.30 0.37 -7.39
C PRO A 51 11.90 -0.98 -7.76
N THR A 52 13.16 -0.95 -8.19
CA THR A 52 13.91 -2.18 -8.49
C THR A 52 14.22 -2.95 -7.21
N VAL A 53 14.45 -2.24 -6.11
CA VAL A 53 14.69 -2.82 -4.79
C VAL A 53 13.88 -2.03 -3.76
N THR A 54 13.12 -2.75 -2.93
CA THR A 54 12.46 -2.19 -1.74
C THR A 54 13.04 -2.84 -0.50
N ILE A 55 13.47 -2.03 0.46
CA ILE A 55 14.07 -2.48 1.72
C ILE A 55 13.13 -2.13 2.86
N PHE A 56 12.46 -3.15 3.41
CA PHE A 56 11.66 -3.01 4.61
C PHE A 56 12.56 -3.14 5.84
N ASP A 57 13.01 -2.01 6.36
CA ASP A 57 13.75 -1.92 7.61
C ASP A 57 12.82 -1.40 8.74
N PRO A 58 12.39 -2.27 9.68
CA PRO A 58 11.57 -1.86 10.82
C PRO A 58 12.16 -0.72 11.66
N SER A 59 13.48 -0.55 11.70
CA SER A 59 14.11 0.52 12.47
C SER A 59 13.78 1.91 11.92
N LEU A 60 13.50 2.01 10.61
CA LEU A 60 13.05 3.25 9.96
C LEU A 60 11.63 3.66 10.37
N THR A 61 10.88 2.77 11.03
CA THR A 61 9.54 3.08 11.57
C THR A 61 9.59 3.66 12.99
N SER A 62 10.79 3.80 13.55
CA SER A 62 10.99 4.46 14.84
C SER A 62 10.59 5.93 14.76
N GLY A 63 9.87 6.44 15.76
CA GLY A 63 9.44 7.84 15.81
C GLY A 63 8.22 8.20 14.97
N LEU A 64 7.62 7.26 14.21
CA LEU A 64 6.29 7.46 13.61
C LEU A 64 5.26 7.79 14.71
N PRO A 65 4.54 8.93 14.61
CA PRO A 65 3.39 9.18 15.45
C PRO A 65 2.34 8.09 15.27
N ASP A 66 1.67 7.70 16.36
CA ASP A 66 0.72 6.58 16.35
C ASP A 66 -0.40 6.75 15.30
N TRP A 67 -0.89 7.97 15.10
CA TRP A 67 -1.91 8.23 14.08
C TRP A 67 -1.40 7.93 12.65
N VAL A 68 -0.12 8.17 12.35
CA VAL A 68 0.49 7.78 11.07
C VAL A 68 0.75 6.28 11.05
N ARG A 69 1.28 5.72 12.13
CA ARG A 69 1.61 4.29 12.28
C ARG A 69 0.39 3.43 11.97
N PHE A 70 -0.69 3.65 12.73
CA PHE A 70 -1.92 2.87 12.60
C PHE A 70 -2.73 3.28 11.37
N GLY A 71 -2.73 4.56 11.00
CA GLY A 71 -3.42 5.05 9.79
C GLY A 71 -2.84 4.43 8.51
N THR A 72 -1.52 4.39 8.39
CA THR A 72 -0.85 3.75 7.25
C THR A 72 -0.98 2.23 7.28
N ALA A 73 -0.84 1.57 8.44
CA ALA A 73 -1.01 0.12 8.54
C ALA A 73 -2.42 -0.36 8.19
N LEU A 74 -3.44 0.46 8.40
CA LEU A 74 -4.81 0.17 7.98
C LEU A 74 -4.95 0.12 6.44
N ARG A 75 -4.01 0.70 5.67
CA ARG A 75 -3.95 0.51 4.22
C ARG A 75 -3.65 -0.93 3.84
N CYS A 76 -2.76 -1.60 4.57
CA CYS A 76 -2.51 -3.04 4.37
C CYS A 76 -3.79 -3.87 4.53
N VAL A 77 -4.59 -3.56 5.56
CA VAL A 77 -5.89 -4.22 5.80
C VAL A 77 -6.84 -3.98 4.64
N GLU A 78 -6.95 -2.74 4.18
CA GLU A 78 -7.82 -2.38 3.08
C GLU A 78 -7.43 -3.06 1.76
N HIS A 79 -6.14 -3.11 1.44
CA HIS A 79 -5.65 -3.83 0.27
C HIS A 79 -5.95 -5.33 0.36
N ALA A 80 -5.76 -5.94 1.53
CA ALA A 80 -6.02 -7.36 1.72
C ALA A 80 -7.52 -7.68 1.58
N VAL A 81 -8.39 -6.92 2.27
CA VAL A 81 -9.84 -7.10 2.19
C VAL A 81 -10.34 -6.83 0.78
N GLY A 82 -9.88 -5.75 0.15
CA GLY A 82 -10.22 -5.40 -1.22
C GLY A 82 -9.85 -6.52 -2.19
N SER A 83 -8.62 -7.04 -2.10
CA SER A 83 -8.15 -8.13 -2.96
C SER A 83 -8.92 -9.42 -2.73
N ALA A 84 -9.18 -9.81 -1.48
CA ALA A 84 -9.89 -11.05 -1.16
C ALA A 84 -11.36 -11.04 -1.62
N THR A 85 -11.99 -9.86 -1.58
CA THR A 85 -13.41 -9.67 -1.94
C THR A 85 -13.61 -9.24 -3.39
N HIS A 86 -12.54 -8.96 -4.13
CA HIS A 86 -12.66 -8.47 -5.50
C HIS A 86 -13.33 -9.52 -6.41
N PRO A 87 -14.24 -9.13 -7.33
CA PRO A 87 -14.90 -10.07 -8.24
C PRO A 87 -13.96 -10.88 -9.13
N ARG A 88 -12.76 -10.35 -9.41
CA ARG A 88 -11.71 -11.02 -10.21
C ARG A 88 -10.72 -11.85 -9.39
N ALA A 89 -10.88 -11.90 -8.07
CA ALA A 89 -9.97 -12.63 -7.21
C ALA A 89 -10.09 -14.14 -7.46
N THR A 90 -8.96 -14.78 -7.78
CA THR A 90 -8.81 -16.22 -7.79
C THR A 90 -8.58 -16.73 -6.36
N ASP A 91 -8.66 -18.04 -6.15
CA ASP A 91 -8.39 -18.62 -4.83
C ASP A 91 -6.95 -18.36 -4.37
N GLU A 92 -5.99 -18.31 -5.29
CA GLU A 92 -4.61 -17.91 -5.01
C GLU A 92 -4.52 -16.47 -4.48
N ILE A 93 -5.20 -15.52 -5.14
CA ILE A 93 -5.26 -14.11 -4.72
C ILE A 93 -5.90 -14.00 -3.34
N ARG A 94 -7.03 -14.70 -3.11
CA ARG A 94 -7.70 -14.70 -1.81
C ARG A 94 -6.80 -15.27 -0.72
N ASN A 95 -6.13 -16.39 -0.99
CA ASN A 95 -5.24 -17.04 -0.02
C ASN A 95 -4.07 -16.15 0.35
N LEU A 96 -3.43 -15.48 -0.64
CA LEU A 96 -2.34 -14.55 -0.37
C LEU A 96 -2.81 -13.33 0.43
N ALA A 97 -3.96 -12.74 0.05
CA ALA A 97 -4.54 -11.61 0.76
C ALA A 97 -4.91 -11.96 2.21
N LEU A 98 -5.53 -13.13 2.44
CA LEU A 98 -5.91 -13.58 3.79
C LEU A 98 -4.69 -13.95 4.64
N GLN A 99 -3.63 -14.50 4.06
CA GLN A 99 -2.36 -14.70 4.75
C GLN A 99 -1.76 -13.36 5.18
N GLY A 100 -1.71 -12.39 4.27
CA GLY A 100 -1.25 -11.03 4.57
C GLY A 100 -2.06 -10.38 5.69
N LEU A 101 -3.39 -10.46 5.63
CA LEU A 101 -4.29 -9.91 6.64
C LEU A 101 -4.05 -10.52 8.03
N LYS A 102 -3.78 -11.82 8.12
CA LYS A 102 -3.45 -12.48 9.39
C LYS A 102 -2.16 -11.93 9.99
N MET A 103 -1.12 -11.73 9.18
CA MET A 103 0.15 -11.16 9.64
C MET A 103 -0.01 -9.70 10.09
N VAL A 104 -0.70 -8.88 9.30
CA VAL A 104 -0.99 -7.48 9.66
C VAL A 104 -1.74 -7.41 10.98
N ARG A 105 -2.77 -8.25 11.17
CA ARG A 105 -3.50 -8.32 12.44
C ARG A 105 -2.58 -8.65 13.61
N SER A 106 -1.77 -9.71 13.50
CA SER A 106 -0.84 -10.11 14.57
C SER A 106 0.13 -8.99 14.94
N GLY A 107 0.71 -8.32 13.94
CA GLY A 107 1.62 -7.20 14.16
C GLY A 107 0.91 -6.00 14.81
N LEU A 108 -0.30 -5.66 14.35
CA LEU A 108 -1.10 -4.59 14.94
C LEU A 108 -1.47 -4.87 16.39
N ASP A 109 -1.91 -6.08 16.70
CA ASP A 109 -2.28 -6.50 18.07
C ASP A 109 -1.09 -6.30 19.04
N VAL A 110 0.14 -6.58 18.60
CA VAL A 110 1.36 -6.32 19.38
C VAL A 110 1.70 -4.83 19.46
N MET A 111 1.60 -4.10 18.35
CA MET A 111 1.94 -2.67 18.30
C MET A 111 1.05 -1.79 19.16
N VAL A 112 -0.19 -2.19 19.44
CA VAL A 112 -1.06 -1.45 20.37
C VAL A 112 -0.43 -1.36 21.77
N ALA A 113 0.24 -2.42 22.22
CA ALA A 113 0.91 -2.45 23.52
C ALA A 113 2.39 -2.03 23.45
N ASN A 114 3.06 -2.32 22.34
CA ASN A 114 4.46 -1.97 22.10
C ASN A 114 4.65 -1.42 20.68
N PRO A 115 4.35 -0.12 20.46
CA PRO A 115 4.39 0.49 19.13
C PRO A 115 5.74 0.37 18.43
N THR A 116 6.83 0.27 19.20
CA THR A 116 8.21 0.22 18.71
C THR A 116 8.74 -1.20 18.47
N SER A 117 7.91 -2.25 18.56
CA SER A 117 8.36 -3.62 18.26
C SER A 117 8.74 -3.75 16.78
N THR A 118 10.01 -4.09 16.54
CA THR A 118 10.57 -4.32 15.22
C THR A 118 10.01 -5.59 14.57
N GLU A 119 9.74 -6.62 15.37
CA GLU A 119 9.16 -7.89 14.92
C GLU A 119 7.72 -7.66 14.45
N ALA A 120 6.92 -6.94 15.25
CA ALA A 120 5.57 -6.59 14.86
C ALA A 120 5.52 -5.72 13.60
N ALA A 121 6.48 -4.79 13.44
CA ALA A 121 6.61 -3.99 12.22
C ALA A 121 6.98 -4.83 11.00
N LEU A 122 7.83 -5.84 11.18
CA LEU A 122 8.14 -6.78 10.12
C LEU A 122 6.93 -7.62 9.70
N ASP A 123 6.09 -8.03 10.65
CA ASP A 123 4.82 -8.71 10.35
C ASP A 123 3.87 -7.82 9.54
N VAL A 124 3.74 -6.54 9.90
CA VAL A 124 2.91 -5.58 9.15
C VAL A 124 3.49 -5.34 7.75
N TYR A 125 4.80 -5.18 7.60
CA TYR A 125 5.44 -5.04 6.29
C TYR A 125 5.24 -6.29 5.43
N THR A 126 5.49 -7.47 5.96
CA THR A 126 5.34 -8.72 5.21
C THR A 126 3.87 -8.94 4.83
N GLY A 127 2.96 -8.69 5.76
CA GLY A 127 1.52 -8.82 5.52
C GLY A 127 1.00 -7.83 4.50
N GLY A 128 1.46 -6.57 4.54
CA GLY A 128 1.12 -5.56 3.54
C GLY A 128 1.72 -5.86 2.16
N TRP A 129 2.91 -6.47 2.10
CA TRP A 129 3.49 -6.93 0.83
C TRP A 129 2.62 -8.00 0.19
N CYS A 130 2.15 -8.99 0.96
CA CYS A 130 1.19 -9.99 0.50
C CYS A 130 -0.11 -9.33 -0.01
N ALA A 131 -0.61 -8.34 0.73
CA ALA A 131 -1.82 -7.61 0.38
C ALA A 131 -1.69 -6.85 -0.96
N VAL A 132 -0.62 -6.09 -1.16
CA VAL A 132 -0.39 -5.37 -2.42
C VAL A 132 -0.10 -6.32 -3.57
N ARG A 133 0.63 -7.42 -3.32
CA ARG A 133 0.87 -8.42 -4.37
C ARG A 133 -0.41 -9.08 -4.84
N ALA A 134 -1.32 -9.40 -3.93
CA ALA A 134 -2.66 -9.88 -4.25
C ALA A 134 -3.44 -8.82 -5.07
N LEU A 135 -3.38 -7.55 -4.65
CA LEU A 135 -4.08 -6.44 -5.28
C LEU A 135 -3.65 -6.19 -6.73
N ASN A 136 -2.35 -6.24 -7.00
CA ASN A 136 -1.77 -5.99 -8.31
C ASN A 136 -1.99 -7.15 -9.30
N THR A 137 -2.42 -8.33 -8.82
CA THR A 137 -2.64 -9.50 -9.66
C THR A 137 -4.04 -9.50 -10.26
N ASN A 138 -4.17 -9.86 -11.55
CA ASN A 138 -5.44 -9.96 -12.28
C ASN A 138 -6.34 -8.70 -12.23
N GLY A 139 -5.75 -7.52 -12.03
CA GLY A 139 -6.51 -6.26 -12.02
C GLY A 139 -7.55 -6.22 -10.90
N CYS A 140 -7.19 -6.67 -9.69
CA CYS A 140 -7.99 -6.53 -8.47
C CYS A 140 -7.93 -5.12 -7.85
N TYR A 141 -7.29 -4.18 -8.54
CA TYR A 141 -7.18 -2.76 -8.20
C TYR A 141 -8.30 -1.92 -8.86
N PRO A 142 -8.78 -0.83 -8.24
CA PRO A 142 -8.50 -0.38 -6.87
C PRO A 142 -9.36 -1.09 -5.82
N ALA A 143 -8.84 -1.22 -4.59
CA ALA A 143 -9.63 -1.67 -3.45
C ALA A 143 -10.66 -0.59 -3.02
N LEU A 144 -11.73 -1.02 -2.35
CA LEU A 144 -12.90 -0.19 -1.99
C LEU A 144 -12.54 1.09 -1.21
N GLY A 145 -11.55 1.05 -0.34
CA GLY A 145 -11.14 2.20 0.46
C GLY A 145 -10.47 3.29 -0.36
N HIS A 146 -9.78 2.97 -1.46
CA HIS A 146 -9.33 3.99 -2.41
C HIS A 146 -10.51 4.77 -3.01
N LEU A 147 -11.63 4.11 -3.30
CA LEU A 147 -12.82 4.80 -3.85
C LEU A 147 -13.38 5.81 -2.84
N ILE A 148 -13.42 5.43 -1.55
CA ILE A 148 -13.88 6.30 -0.47
C ILE A 148 -12.88 7.44 -0.24
N GLU A 149 -11.60 7.15 -0.04
CA GLU A 149 -10.55 8.16 0.20
C GLU A 149 -10.51 9.20 -0.93
N ASN A 150 -10.64 8.75 -2.18
CA ASN A 150 -10.64 9.63 -3.34
C ASN A 150 -11.84 10.61 -3.38
N MET A 151 -12.94 10.29 -2.70
CA MET A 151 -14.10 11.18 -2.57
C MET A 151 -13.98 12.17 -1.40
N TYR A 152 -13.24 11.82 -0.34
CA TYR A 152 -13.25 12.57 0.92
C TYR A 152 -11.92 13.23 1.29
N SER A 153 -10.78 12.78 0.77
CA SER A 153 -9.43 13.29 1.11
C SER A 153 -8.93 14.39 0.17
N ALA A 154 -9.73 14.82 -0.80
CA ALA A 154 -9.42 15.91 -1.73
C ALA A 154 -10.13 17.23 -1.37
N LYS A 155 -10.53 17.40 -0.11
CA LYS A 155 -11.15 18.62 0.42
C LYS A 155 -10.32 19.20 1.55
#